data_AF-A0A382STU1-F1
#
_entry.id   AF-A0A382STU1-F1
#
_cell.length_a   1.000
_cell.length_b   1.000
_cell.length_c   1.000
_cell.angle_alpha   90.00
_cell.angle_beta   90.00
_cell.angle_gamma   90.00
#
_symmetry.space_group_name_H-M   'P 1'
#
loop_
_entity.id
_entity.type
_entity.pdbx_description
1 polymer ?
#
loop_
_entity_poly.entity_id
_entity_poly.type
_entity_poly.pdbx_seq_one_letter_code
_entity_poly.pdbx_strand_id
1 'polypeptide(L)'
;INYHVNGAGGGVMGIESDISFIEVRVASNNSNTFGGGLFLYECNIEFNSVIIENNEFTFLAGGLFLWNTSILMDQSIVRENASGHGAGMMLKDCEFDIINSEISNNIGYFGAGGAELENSSGTFEKVLIADNTADASTGGGIRAINSDILLNHVTITNNTSHKKAGIGAESSEIIILNSIVRGNNANDPDGFPEDFYISGLDDSEAVIDFSNIGFDWEGENNIDQDPLFVDPGLGDYSLTSMSECIDSGTDYYEINGDIIIGIEPIEYNGVGPDMGAYEYDGISLDFITAIIASDDLGSDPFVFTIGT
;
A
#
# COMPACT_ATOMS: atom_id res chain seq x y z
N ILE A 1 -8.37 17.39 12.24
CA ILE A 1 -8.79 17.86 13.59
C ILE A 1 -7.58 17.73 14.52
N ASN A 2 -7.16 18.79 15.23
CA ASN A 2 -6.05 18.73 16.18
C ASN A 2 -6.60 18.79 17.60
N TYR A 3 -6.62 17.65 18.30
CA TYR A 3 -6.89 17.63 19.73
C TYR A 3 -5.75 16.89 20.43
N HIS A 4 -4.89 17.61 21.14
CA HIS A 4 -4.09 16.97 22.19
C HIS A 4 -5.03 16.59 23.34
N VAL A 5 -5.52 15.35 23.36
CA VAL A 5 -6.28 14.82 24.51
C VAL A 5 -5.50 13.67 25.12
N ASN A 6 -5.30 13.74 26.44
CA ASN A 6 -5.00 12.55 27.24
C ASN A 6 -6.28 11.71 27.31
N GLY A 7 -6.53 10.91 26.27
CA GLY A 7 -7.66 10.02 26.10
C GLY A 7 -7.42 9.10 24.90
N ALA A 8 -8.04 7.93 24.87
CA ALA A 8 -7.96 6.97 23.76
C ALA A 8 -8.23 7.65 22.40
N GLY A 9 -7.49 7.27 21.35
CA GLY A 9 -7.42 7.94 20.05
C GLY A 9 -6.74 9.31 20.19
N GLY A 10 -5.42 9.38 19.96
CA GLY A 10 -4.68 10.63 20.18
C GLY A 10 -5.25 11.81 19.41
N GLY A 11 -5.94 11.58 18.28
CA GLY A 11 -6.75 12.55 17.56
C GLY A 11 -8.25 12.26 17.56
N VAL A 12 -8.66 11.05 17.13
CA VAL A 12 -10.07 10.65 17.00
C VAL A 12 -10.32 9.29 17.64
N MET A 13 -11.41 9.20 18.40
CA MET A 13 -11.94 7.94 18.93
C MET A 13 -13.37 7.71 18.43
N GLY A 14 -13.64 6.51 17.93
CA GLY A 14 -14.97 6.05 17.56
C GLY A 14 -15.27 4.69 18.20
N ILE A 15 -16.50 4.52 18.68
CA ILE A 15 -17.00 3.26 19.25
C ILE A 15 -18.42 3.06 18.72
N GLU A 16 -18.71 1.88 18.17
CA GLU A 16 -20.08 1.49 17.77
C GLU A 16 -20.74 2.55 16.87
N SER A 17 -20.03 3.02 15.85
CA SER A 17 -20.41 4.21 15.06
C SER A 17 -20.15 4.07 13.57
N ASP A 18 -21.00 4.71 12.76
CA ASP A 18 -20.73 4.93 11.34
C ASP A 18 -19.91 6.22 11.17
N ILE A 19 -18.76 6.14 10.49
CA ILE A 19 -17.81 7.25 10.34
C ILE A 19 -17.51 7.45 8.86
N SER A 20 -17.85 8.62 8.34
CA SER A 20 -17.50 9.02 6.97
C SER A 20 -16.64 10.28 7.01
N PHE A 21 -15.42 10.19 6.50
CA PHE A 21 -14.49 11.31 6.35
C PHE A 21 -14.19 11.55 4.88
N ILE A 22 -14.40 12.80 4.46
CA ILE A 22 -14.12 13.25 3.10
C ILE A 22 -13.19 14.46 3.20
N GLU A 23 -12.04 14.40 2.53
CA GLU A 23 -11.05 15.50 2.51
C GLU A 23 -10.58 15.91 3.92
N VAL A 24 -10.38 14.93 4.80
CA VAL A 24 -9.99 15.15 6.20
C VAL A 24 -8.51 14.90 6.39
N ARG A 25 -7.87 15.74 7.20
CA ARG A 25 -6.52 15.51 7.71
C ARG A 25 -6.50 15.25 9.22
N VAL A 26 -5.90 14.14 9.62
CA VAL A 26 -5.62 13.74 11.01
C VAL A 26 -4.12 13.69 11.19
N ALA A 27 -3.55 14.68 11.88
CA ALA A 27 -2.10 14.78 11.98
C ALA A 27 -1.58 15.27 13.32
N SER A 28 -0.32 14.91 13.61
CA SER A 28 0.43 15.40 14.77
C SER A 28 -0.21 15.07 16.11
N ASN A 29 -0.88 13.92 16.19
CA ASN A 29 -1.48 13.44 17.42
C ASN A 29 -0.54 12.46 18.13
N ASN A 30 -0.54 12.51 19.46
CA ASN A 30 0.23 11.60 20.30
C ASN A 30 -0.68 11.07 21.41
N SER A 31 -0.75 9.74 21.53
CA SER A 31 -1.54 9.05 22.55
C SER A 31 -0.63 8.26 23.48
N ASN A 32 -1.09 8.03 24.71
CA ASN A 32 -0.47 7.09 25.65
C ASN A 32 -1.40 5.92 26.00
N THR A 33 -2.57 5.84 25.35
CA THR A 33 -3.64 4.92 25.75
C THR A 33 -4.06 3.96 24.65
N PHE A 34 -4.54 4.45 23.50
CA PHE A 34 -4.97 3.64 22.35
C PHE A 34 -4.85 4.52 21.10
N GLY A 35 -4.21 4.05 20.02
CA GLY A 35 -4.10 4.72 18.70
C GLY A 35 -3.48 6.13 18.70
N GLY A 36 -2.44 6.38 17.90
CA GLY A 36 -1.80 7.70 17.83
C GLY A 36 -2.69 8.72 17.15
N GLY A 37 -3.19 8.40 15.96
CA GLY A 37 -4.11 9.25 15.19
C GLY A 37 -5.56 8.89 15.48
N LEU A 38 -5.97 7.69 15.05
CA LEU A 38 -7.34 7.20 15.18
C LEU A 38 -7.39 5.86 15.91
N PHE A 39 -8.36 5.72 16.80
CA PHE A 39 -8.77 4.43 17.34
C PHE A 39 -10.28 4.25 17.12
N LEU A 40 -10.65 3.28 16.30
CA LEU A 40 -12.03 3.02 15.90
C LEU A 40 -12.38 1.56 16.20
N TYR A 41 -13.42 1.37 17.02
CA TYR A 41 -13.86 0.05 17.49
C TYR A 41 -15.33 -0.16 17.15
N GLU A 42 -15.67 -1.31 16.57
CA GLU A 42 -17.06 -1.62 16.17
C GLU A 42 -17.67 -0.55 15.25
N CYS A 43 -16.88 -0.07 14.29
CA CYS A 43 -17.31 0.99 13.38
C CYS A 43 -17.55 0.47 11.95
N ASN A 44 -18.32 1.23 11.18
CA ASN A 44 -18.34 1.15 9.71
C ASN A 44 -17.73 2.43 9.17
N ILE A 45 -16.68 2.32 8.35
CA ILE A 45 -15.84 3.45 7.96
C ILE A 45 -15.87 3.64 6.45
N GLU A 46 -16.06 4.88 6.03
CA GLU A 46 -15.84 5.33 4.65
C GLU A 46 -14.88 6.53 4.65
N PHE A 47 -13.66 6.31 4.17
CA PHE A 47 -12.65 7.35 4.01
C PHE A 47 -12.45 7.64 2.53
N ASN A 48 -12.65 8.90 2.14
CA ASN A 48 -12.31 9.38 0.80
C ASN A 48 -11.40 10.60 0.91
N SER A 49 -10.25 10.57 0.24
CA SER A 49 -9.30 11.70 0.26
C SER A 49 -8.83 12.07 1.67
N VAL A 50 -8.59 11.08 2.54
CA VAL A 50 -8.17 11.29 3.92
C VAL A 50 -6.65 11.19 4.06
N ILE A 51 -6.05 12.10 4.82
CA ILE A 51 -4.61 12.09 5.13
C ILE A 51 -4.41 11.84 6.64
N ILE A 52 -3.73 10.76 6.98
CA ILE A 52 -3.36 10.37 8.36
C ILE A 52 -1.84 10.40 8.45
N GLU A 53 -1.29 11.42 9.12
CA GLU A 53 0.17 11.59 9.13
C GLU A 53 0.78 12.13 10.42
N ASN A 54 2.05 11.81 10.67
CA ASN A 54 2.77 12.33 11.83
C ASN A 54 2.08 12.01 13.17
N ASN A 55 1.39 10.87 13.27
CA ASN A 55 0.77 10.45 14.51
C ASN A 55 1.61 9.38 15.21
N GLU A 56 1.66 9.44 16.53
CA GLU A 56 2.54 8.60 17.34
C GLU A 56 1.78 7.90 18.47
N PHE A 57 2.01 6.60 18.63
CA PHE A 57 1.59 5.88 19.82
C PHE A 57 2.57 4.78 20.20
N THR A 58 3.11 4.87 21.41
CA THR A 58 4.19 4.00 21.87
C THR A 58 3.82 2.52 22.00
N PHE A 59 2.54 2.12 22.01
CA PHE A 59 2.17 0.72 22.26
C PHE A 59 1.51 -0.02 21.11
N LEU A 60 0.50 0.53 20.41
CA LEU A 60 -0.20 -0.18 19.32
C LEU A 60 0.07 0.50 18.00
N ALA A 61 -0.94 1.15 17.39
CA ALA A 61 -0.78 1.82 16.13
C ALA A 61 -0.65 3.33 16.18
N GLY A 62 0.26 3.85 15.36
CA GLY A 62 0.61 5.26 15.26
C GLY A 62 -0.44 6.02 14.48
N GLY A 63 -0.76 5.57 13.26
CA GLY A 63 -1.74 6.19 12.38
C GLY A 63 -3.16 5.77 12.71
N LEU A 64 -3.53 4.58 12.24
CA LEU A 64 -4.88 4.04 12.30
C LEU A 64 -4.92 2.71 13.05
N PHE A 65 -5.69 2.62 14.14
CA PHE A 65 -6.04 1.35 14.76
C PHE A 65 -7.53 1.08 14.60
N LEU A 66 -7.86 0.02 13.85
CA LEU A 66 -9.21 -0.50 13.67
C LEU A 66 -9.36 -1.83 14.40
N TRP A 67 -10.49 -1.99 15.08
CA TRP A 67 -10.82 -3.25 15.73
C TRP A 67 -12.30 -3.59 15.57
N ASN A 68 -12.61 -4.80 15.08
CA ASN A 68 -13.96 -5.30 14.87
C ASN A 68 -14.76 -4.37 13.95
N THR A 69 -14.15 -3.96 12.84
CA THR A 69 -14.57 -2.80 12.04
C THR A 69 -14.55 -3.13 10.55
N SER A 70 -15.44 -2.53 9.78
CA SER A 70 -15.35 -2.54 8.31
C SER A 70 -14.87 -1.19 7.81
N ILE A 71 -13.95 -1.18 6.83
CA ILE A 71 -13.43 0.05 6.22
C ILE A 71 -13.40 -0.02 4.70
N LEU A 72 -13.95 1.01 4.07
CA LEU A 72 -13.66 1.40 2.70
C LEU A 72 -12.79 2.66 2.74
N MET A 73 -11.59 2.58 2.16
CA MET A 73 -10.66 3.70 2.07
C MET A 73 -10.24 3.92 0.63
N ASP A 74 -10.53 5.09 0.09
CA ASP A 74 -10.24 5.46 -1.29
C ASP A 74 -9.46 6.78 -1.35
N GLN A 75 -8.51 6.87 -2.28
CA GLN A 75 -7.73 8.10 -2.55
C GLN A 75 -7.05 8.69 -1.31
N SER A 76 -6.63 7.85 -0.37
CA SER A 76 -6.22 8.29 0.96
C SER A 76 -4.75 7.97 1.22
N ILE A 77 -4.14 8.69 2.17
CA ILE A 77 -2.70 8.62 2.46
C ILE A 77 -2.49 8.37 3.96
N VAL A 78 -1.74 7.33 4.30
CA VAL A 78 -1.28 7.01 5.66
C VAL A 78 0.23 7.05 5.68
N ARG A 79 0.82 8.11 6.26
CA ARG A 79 2.27 8.28 6.21
C ARG A 79 2.93 8.88 7.43
N GLU A 80 4.23 8.66 7.60
CA GLU A 80 5.02 9.28 8.67
C GLU A 80 4.43 9.03 10.07
N ASN A 81 3.70 7.93 10.26
CA ASN A 81 3.20 7.55 11.57
C ASN A 81 4.19 6.60 12.24
N ALA A 82 4.29 6.66 13.57
CA ALA A 82 5.24 5.88 14.33
C ALA A 82 4.57 5.15 15.49
N SER A 83 4.97 3.91 15.76
CA SER A 83 4.35 3.15 16.82
C SER A 83 5.19 2.07 17.48
N GLY A 84 4.67 1.59 18.62
CA GLY A 84 5.18 0.42 19.30
C GLY A 84 4.96 -0.88 18.54
N HIS A 85 3.81 -1.10 17.88
CA HIS A 85 3.51 -2.35 17.16
C HIS A 85 3.32 -2.07 15.66
N GLY A 86 2.11 -1.80 15.13
CA GLY A 86 1.89 -1.51 13.70
C GLY A 86 1.83 -0.01 13.41
N ALA A 87 2.63 0.59 12.53
CA ALA A 87 2.75 2.06 12.55
C ALA A 87 1.78 2.82 11.66
N GLY A 88 1.63 2.43 10.40
CA GLY A 88 0.67 3.03 9.50
C GLY A 88 -0.75 2.64 9.90
N MET A 89 -1.06 1.35 9.72
CA MET A 89 -2.37 0.78 9.97
C MET A 89 -2.27 -0.52 10.78
N MET A 90 -3.14 -0.70 11.76
CA MET A 90 -3.39 -1.97 12.43
C MET A 90 -4.87 -2.30 12.29
N LEU A 91 -5.17 -3.42 11.64
CA LEU A 91 -6.53 -3.91 11.44
C LEU A 91 -6.65 -5.24 12.16
N LYS A 92 -7.59 -5.29 13.10
CA LYS A 92 -7.83 -6.48 13.91
C LYS A 92 -9.29 -6.88 13.84
N ASP A 93 -9.55 -8.13 13.47
CA ASP A 93 -10.92 -8.63 13.29
C ASP A 93 -11.71 -7.72 12.31
N CYS A 94 -11.10 -7.33 11.18
CA CYS A 94 -11.66 -6.33 10.27
C CYS A 94 -11.94 -6.89 8.86
N GLU A 95 -12.90 -6.27 8.19
CA GLU A 95 -13.09 -6.38 6.74
C GLU A 95 -12.64 -5.08 6.08
N PHE A 96 -11.84 -5.13 5.02
CA PHE A 96 -11.28 -3.91 4.42
C PHE A 96 -11.24 -3.91 2.89
N ASP A 97 -11.48 -2.73 2.31
CA ASP A 97 -11.17 -2.41 0.93
C ASP A 97 -10.36 -1.10 0.91
N ILE A 98 -9.08 -1.20 0.55
CA ILE A 98 -8.17 -0.05 0.47
C ILE A 98 -7.80 0.14 -1.00
N ILE A 99 -8.19 1.27 -1.58
CA ILE A 99 -8.19 1.50 -3.02
C ILE A 99 -7.49 2.83 -3.34
N ASN A 100 -6.73 2.90 -4.42
CA ASN A 100 -6.11 4.14 -4.94
C ASN A 100 -5.34 4.94 -3.86
N SER A 101 -4.69 4.24 -2.94
CA SER A 101 -4.19 4.83 -1.69
C SER A 101 -2.69 4.62 -1.50
N GLU A 102 -2.11 5.36 -0.57
CA GLU A 102 -0.68 5.31 -0.24
C GLU A 102 -0.49 5.03 1.25
N ILE A 103 0.37 4.06 1.57
CA ILE A 103 0.82 3.74 2.93
C ILE A 103 2.35 3.82 2.94
N SER A 104 2.91 4.93 3.42
CA SER A 104 4.34 5.18 3.25
C SER A 104 5.06 5.76 4.47
N ASN A 105 6.37 5.54 4.56
CA ASN A 105 7.21 6.20 5.58
C ASN A 105 6.75 5.97 7.04
N ASN A 106 6.08 4.86 7.33
CA ASN A 106 5.62 4.53 8.68
C ASN A 106 6.62 3.63 9.41
N ILE A 107 6.80 3.83 10.73
CA ILE A 107 7.83 3.16 11.53
C ILE A 107 7.21 2.38 12.70
N GLY A 108 7.11 1.06 12.55
CA GLY A 108 6.61 0.13 13.57
C GLY A 108 7.76 -0.55 14.30
N TYR A 109 7.71 -0.60 15.63
CA TYR A 109 8.81 -1.19 16.39
C TYR A 109 8.66 -2.72 16.57
N PHE A 110 7.50 -3.18 17.04
CA PHE A 110 7.19 -4.59 17.33
C PHE A 110 6.21 -5.24 16.35
N GLY A 111 5.67 -4.47 15.40
CA GLY A 111 4.77 -4.92 14.35
C GLY A 111 5.17 -4.35 12.99
N ALA A 112 4.26 -4.41 12.01
CA ALA A 112 4.54 -3.92 10.67
C ALA A 112 4.79 -2.41 10.61
N GLY A 113 5.63 -1.98 9.66
CA GLY A 113 5.76 -0.55 9.34
C GLY A 113 4.49 -0.03 8.68
N GLY A 114 4.10 -0.62 7.55
CA GLY A 114 2.95 -0.21 6.76
C GLY A 114 1.62 -0.66 7.36
N ALA A 115 1.26 -1.92 7.16
CA ALA A 115 -0.02 -2.50 7.60
C ALA A 115 0.17 -3.81 8.37
N GLU A 116 -0.42 -3.89 9.57
CA GLU A 116 -0.53 -5.12 10.36
C GLU A 116 -1.99 -5.60 10.35
N LEU A 117 -2.19 -6.86 9.98
CA LEU A 117 -3.49 -7.49 9.79
C LEU A 117 -3.58 -8.73 10.68
N GLU A 118 -4.57 -8.74 11.57
CA GLU A 118 -4.85 -9.85 12.48
C GLU A 118 -6.31 -10.31 12.33
N ASN A 119 -6.53 -11.58 12.00
CA ASN A 119 -7.88 -12.14 11.79
C ASN A 119 -8.75 -11.28 10.86
N SER A 120 -8.17 -10.74 9.80
CA SER A 120 -8.82 -9.76 8.94
C SER A 120 -8.83 -10.25 7.49
N SER A 121 -9.82 -9.83 6.73
CA SER A 121 -9.92 -10.14 5.31
C SER A 121 -10.20 -8.90 4.48
N GLY A 122 -9.70 -8.87 3.25
CA GLY A 122 -9.91 -7.71 2.41
C GLY A 122 -8.98 -7.57 1.22
N THR A 123 -9.13 -6.45 0.53
CA THR A 123 -8.43 -6.14 -0.72
C THR A 123 -7.60 -4.87 -0.58
N PHE A 124 -6.39 -4.90 -1.15
CA PHE A 124 -5.67 -3.70 -1.57
C PHE A 124 -5.69 -3.64 -3.09
N GLU A 125 -6.19 -2.54 -3.64
CA GLU A 125 -6.27 -2.32 -5.09
C GLU A 125 -5.65 -0.98 -5.48
N LYS A 126 -4.69 -0.95 -6.41
CA LYS A 126 -4.03 0.30 -6.85
C LYS A 126 -3.40 1.05 -5.67
N VAL A 127 -2.68 0.32 -4.82
CA VAL A 127 -2.10 0.83 -3.58
C VAL A 127 -0.58 0.81 -3.63
N LEU A 128 0.03 1.92 -3.21
CA LEU A 128 1.46 1.98 -2.93
C LEU A 128 1.72 1.72 -1.44
N ILE A 129 2.59 0.75 -1.13
CA ILE A 129 3.09 0.48 0.23
C ILE A 129 4.61 0.56 0.20
N ALA A 130 5.16 1.72 0.56
CA ALA A 130 6.59 1.99 0.36
C ALA A 130 7.28 2.66 1.54
N ASP A 131 8.59 2.48 1.64
CA ASP A 131 9.42 3.21 2.61
C ASP A 131 9.03 2.97 4.08
N ASN A 132 8.31 1.88 4.39
CA ASN A 132 7.92 1.58 5.76
C ASN A 132 8.98 0.73 6.47
N THR A 133 9.13 0.91 7.77
CA THR A 133 10.14 0.23 8.59
C THR A 133 9.50 -0.55 9.74
N ALA A 134 9.85 -1.83 9.86
CA ALA A 134 9.57 -2.67 11.01
C ALA A 134 10.87 -2.98 11.79
N ASP A 135 11.22 -2.15 12.78
CA ASP A 135 12.56 -2.11 13.40
C ASP A 135 12.98 -3.44 14.07
N ALA A 136 12.08 -4.07 14.83
CA ALA A 136 12.36 -5.29 15.58
C ALA A 136 11.40 -6.43 15.24
N SER A 137 10.72 -6.36 14.08
CA SER A 137 9.64 -7.28 13.71
C SER A 137 9.70 -7.75 12.25
N THR A 138 8.64 -8.45 11.85
CA THR A 138 8.41 -8.92 10.47
C THR A 138 7.47 -7.99 9.70
N GLY A 139 7.58 -7.94 8.38
CA GLY A 139 6.60 -7.25 7.53
C GLY A 139 6.81 -5.74 7.54
N GLY A 140 7.89 -5.25 6.93
CA GLY A 140 8.11 -3.81 6.77
C GLY A 140 6.91 -3.14 6.07
N GLY A 141 6.48 -3.73 4.95
CA GLY A 141 5.26 -3.35 4.23
C GLY A 141 4.01 -3.91 4.91
N ILE A 142 3.77 -5.21 4.77
CA ILE A 142 2.60 -5.91 5.34
C ILE A 142 3.04 -7.04 6.27
N ARG A 143 2.37 -7.14 7.42
CA ARG A 143 2.33 -8.35 8.24
C ARG A 143 0.91 -8.88 8.34
N ALA A 144 0.72 -10.14 7.98
CA ALA A 144 -0.58 -10.82 8.01
C ALA A 144 -0.55 -12.01 8.99
N ILE A 145 -1.55 -12.11 9.86
CA ILE A 145 -1.70 -13.22 10.82
C ILE A 145 -3.16 -13.68 10.78
N ASN A 146 -3.38 -14.96 10.44
CA ASN A 146 -4.74 -15.51 10.26
C ASN A 146 -5.62 -14.64 9.36
N SER A 147 -5.08 -14.11 8.27
CA SER A 147 -5.74 -13.08 7.47
C SER A 147 -5.73 -13.45 6.00
N ASP A 148 -6.82 -13.13 5.29
CA ASP A 148 -7.00 -13.50 3.88
C ASP A 148 -6.99 -12.23 3.02
N ILE A 149 -5.99 -12.09 2.15
CA ILE A 149 -5.68 -10.81 1.50
C ILE A 149 -5.54 -10.97 -0.01
N LEU A 150 -6.24 -10.12 -0.75
CA LEU A 150 -6.03 -9.92 -2.18
C LEU A 150 -5.23 -8.64 -2.42
N LEU A 151 -4.10 -8.76 -3.11
CA LEU A 151 -3.30 -7.65 -3.61
C LEU A 151 -3.45 -7.61 -5.14
N ASN A 152 -4.06 -6.53 -5.66
CA ASN A 152 -4.26 -6.33 -7.09
C ASN A 152 -3.74 -4.94 -7.50
N HIS A 153 -2.84 -4.84 -8.48
CA HIS A 153 -2.20 -3.56 -8.82
C HIS A 153 -1.58 -2.89 -7.59
N VAL A 154 -0.80 -3.63 -6.81
CA VAL A 154 -0.15 -3.10 -5.61
C VAL A 154 1.35 -3.02 -5.85
N THR A 155 1.98 -1.93 -5.42
CA THR A 155 3.44 -1.82 -5.35
C THR A 155 3.88 -1.85 -3.89
N ILE A 156 4.61 -2.90 -3.49
CA ILE A 156 5.24 -3.05 -2.18
C ILE A 156 6.75 -3.03 -2.36
N THR A 157 7.38 -1.91 -2.02
CA THR A 157 8.80 -1.68 -2.32
C THR A 157 9.51 -0.80 -1.31
N ASN A 158 10.83 -0.90 -1.25
CA ASN A 158 11.70 -0.15 -0.34
C ASN A 158 11.26 -0.19 1.14
N ASN A 159 10.51 -1.23 1.53
CA ASN A 159 10.19 -1.45 2.93
C ASN A 159 11.38 -2.16 3.59
N THR A 160 11.57 -1.88 4.87
CA THR A 160 12.67 -2.42 5.67
C THR A 160 12.15 -3.14 6.89
N SER A 161 12.79 -4.23 7.28
CA SER A 161 12.44 -4.92 8.53
C SER A 161 13.60 -5.70 9.11
N HIS A 162 13.40 -6.24 10.31
CA HIS A 162 14.31 -7.26 10.84
C HIS A 162 14.16 -8.59 10.09
N LYS A 163 12.95 -8.93 9.60
CA LYS A 163 12.65 -10.17 8.84
C LYS A 163 11.52 -9.94 7.83
N LYS A 164 11.56 -10.54 6.62
CA LYS A 164 10.42 -10.53 5.67
C LYS A 164 9.90 -9.11 5.38
N ALA A 165 10.68 -8.28 4.71
CA ALA A 165 10.48 -6.83 4.64
C ALA A 165 9.30 -6.38 3.78
N GLY A 166 9.00 -7.04 2.66
CA GLY A 166 7.81 -6.73 1.87
C GLY A 166 6.56 -7.23 2.57
N ILE A 167 6.30 -8.54 2.46
CA ILE A 167 5.15 -9.20 3.09
C ILE A 167 5.64 -10.36 3.97
N GLY A 168 5.21 -10.37 5.24
CA GLY A 168 5.34 -11.52 6.13
C GLY A 168 3.99 -12.05 6.56
N ALA A 169 3.64 -13.27 6.15
CA ALA A 169 2.36 -13.89 6.44
C ALA A 169 2.49 -15.12 7.37
N GLU A 170 1.52 -15.28 8.27
CA GLU A 170 1.38 -16.44 9.16
C GLU A 170 -0.05 -17.01 9.13
N SER A 171 -0.21 -18.29 8.81
CA SER A 171 -1.52 -18.99 8.83
C SER A 171 -2.60 -18.25 8.03
N SER A 172 -2.23 -17.76 6.85
CA SER A 172 -2.99 -16.78 6.05
C SER A 172 -3.14 -17.25 4.61
N GLU A 173 -4.15 -16.77 3.90
CA GLU A 173 -4.28 -16.92 2.44
C GLU A 173 -3.91 -15.61 1.74
N ILE A 174 -2.95 -15.65 0.81
CA ILE A 174 -2.48 -14.44 0.11
C ILE A 174 -2.59 -14.63 -1.40
N ILE A 175 -3.35 -13.76 -2.05
CA ILE A 175 -3.45 -13.72 -3.52
C ILE A 175 -2.77 -12.43 -4.00
N ILE A 176 -1.80 -12.55 -4.91
CA ILE A 176 -1.05 -11.43 -5.47
C ILE A 176 -1.16 -11.49 -6.99
N LEU A 177 -1.80 -10.47 -7.57
CA LEU A 177 -2.04 -10.34 -9.00
C LEU A 177 -1.65 -8.94 -9.46
N ASN A 178 -1.13 -8.82 -10.69
CA ASN A 178 -0.81 -7.52 -11.31
C ASN A 178 0.04 -6.61 -10.42
N SER A 179 0.91 -7.18 -9.58
CA SER A 179 1.54 -6.42 -8.49
C SER A 179 3.06 -6.46 -8.57
N ILE A 180 3.70 -5.49 -7.92
CA ILE A 180 5.15 -5.44 -7.75
C ILE A 180 5.46 -5.63 -6.27
N VAL A 181 6.15 -6.71 -5.90
CA VAL A 181 6.69 -6.94 -4.56
C VAL A 181 8.20 -7.13 -4.69
N ARG A 182 8.92 -6.01 -4.75
CA ARG A 182 10.36 -5.96 -5.09
C ARG A 182 11.11 -4.88 -4.35
N GLY A 183 12.39 -5.13 -4.12
CA GLY A 183 13.31 -4.12 -3.56
C GLY A 183 13.05 -3.83 -2.09
N ASN A 184 12.47 -4.79 -1.36
CA ASN A 184 12.34 -4.70 0.10
C ASN A 184 13.59 -5.30 0.75
N ASN A 185 14.00 -4.73 1.88
CA ASN A 185 15.26 -5.09 2.53
C ASN A 185 15.06 -5.60 3.96
N ALA A 186 15.33 -6.88 4.21
CA ALA A 186 15.29 -7.45 5.55
C ALA A 186 16.71 -7.66 6.11
N ASN A 187 16.96 -7.19 7.33
CA ASN A 187 18.19 -7.49 8.06
C ASN A 187 18.11 -8.88 8.73
N ASP A 188 17.68 -9.89 7.98
CA ASP A 188 17.33 -11.20 8.52
C ASP A 188 18.56 -12.09 8.72
N PRO A 189 18.97 -12.40 9.96
CA PRO A 189 20.09 -13.29 10.21
C PRO A 189 19.84 -14.74 9.78
N ASP A 190 18.57 -15.12 9.58
CA ASP A 190 18.17 -16.48 9.20
C ASP A 190 18.06 -16.64 7.67
N GLY A 191 18.15 -15.56 6.90
CA GLY A 191 18.21 -15.58 5.43
C GLY A 191 16.88 -15.92 4.75
N PHE A 192 15.74 -15.58 5.36
CA PHE A 192 14.45 -15.70 4.70
C PHE A 192 14.30 -14.70 3.55
N PRO A 193 13.47 -15.01 2.52
CA PRO A 193 13.15 -14.07 1.46
C PRO A 193 12.66 -12.72 1.98
N GLU A 194 13.18 -11.65 1.38
CA GLU A 194 12.95 -10.29 1.85
C GLU A 194 11.65 -9.69 1.29
N ASP A 195 11.29 -10.03 0.06
CA ASP A 195 10.12 -9.49 -0.64
C ASP A 195 8.81 -10.16 -0.18
N PHE A 196 8.75 -11.49 -0.14
CA PHE A 196 7.56 -12.23 0.28
C PHE A 196 7.93 -13.51 1.02
N TYR A 197 7.30 -13.72 2.17
CA TYR A 197 7.40 -14.98 2.90
C TYR A 197 6.10 -15.31 3.62
N ILE A 198 5.67 -16.56 3.44
CA ILE A 198 4.52 -17.14 4.12
C ILE A 198 4.94 -18.35 4.97
N SER A 199 4.34 -18.48 6.14
CA SER A 199 4.55 -19.58 7.08
C SER A 199 3.23 -19.93 7.78
N GLY A 200 3.13 -21.12 8.37
CA GLY A 200 1.98 -21.50 9.17
C GLY A 200 1.80 -23.01 9.23
N LEU A 201 0.68 -23.45 9.81
CA LEU A 201 0.23 -24.85 9.69
C LEU A 201 -0.22 -25.13 8.25
N ASP A 202 -0.59 -26.38 7.94
CA ASP A 202 -0.89 -26.89 6.58
C ASP A 202 -1.89 -26.07 5.74
N ASP A 203 -2.56 -25.06 6.34
CA ASP A 203 -3.60 -24.22 5.72
C ASP A 203 -3.11 -22.85 5.19
N SER A 204 -1.80 -22.55 5.20
CA SER A 204 -1.31 -21.30 4.58
C SER A 204 -1.14 -21.47 3.08
N GLU A 205 -1.82 -20.64 2.29
CA GLU A 205 -1.81 -20.72 0.83
C GLU A 205 -1.40 -19.37 0.21
N ALA A 206 -0.68 -19.44 -0.91
CA ALA A 206 -0.31 -18.28 -1.68
C ALA A 206 -0.52 -18.55 -3.17
N VAL A 207 -1.24 -17.65 -3.84
CA VAL A 207 -1.39 -17.62 -5.30
C VAL A 207 -0.75 -16.33 -5.78
N ILE A 208 0.27 -16.44 -6.62
CA ILE A 208 1.03 -15.30 -7.13
C ILE A 208 1.17 -15.48 -8.61
N ASP A 209 0.48 -14.66 -9.39
CA ASP A 209 0.51 -14.69 -10.84
C ASP A 209 0.55 -13.26 -11.39
N PHE A 210 1.01 -13.11 -12.63
CA PHE A 210 1.09 -11.83 -13.34
C PHE A 210 1.74 -10.73 -12.50
N SER A 211 2.77 -11.06 -11.73
CA SER A 211 3.38 -10.16 -10.76
C SER A 211 4.91 -10.12 -10.87
N ASN A 212 5.50 -8.96 -10.56
CA ASN A 212 6.94 -8.82 -10.43
C ASN A 212 7.33 -9.08 -8.96
N ILE A 213 7.97 -10.20 -8.68
CA ILE A 213 8.26 -10.66 -7.33
C ILE A 213 9.64 -11.30 -7.25
N GLY A 214 10.38 -10.98 -6.18
CA GLY A 214 11.76 -11.45 -6.03
C GLY A 214 11.86 -12.93 -5.70
N PHE A 215 13.00 -13.54 -6.00
CA PHE A 215 13.32 -14.96 -5.76
C PHE A 215 12.64 -15.95 -6.73
N ASP A 216 12.34 -15.52 -7.95
CA ASP A 216 11.76 -16.36 -9.02
C ASP A 216 10.54 -17.19 -8.55
N TRP A 217 9.57 -16.57 -7.86
CA TRP A 217 8.37 -17.28 -7.40
C TRP A 217 7.61 -17.92 -8.57
N GLU A 218 7.29 -19.21 -8.41
CA GLU A 218 6.51 -19.95 -9.39
C GLU A 218 5.10 -19.38 -9.52
N GLY A 219 4.63 -19.22 -10.76
CA GLY A 219 3.31 -18.71 -11.11
C GLY A 219 3.20 -18.43 -12.61
N GLU A 220 1.99 -18.21 -13.08
CA GLU A 220 1.69 -17.76 -14.43
C GLU A 220 2.21 -16.34 -14.64
N ASN A 221 3.09 -16.15 -15.63
CA ASN A 221 3.62 -14.86 -16.06
C ASN A 221 4.21 -13.97 -14.94
N ASN A 222 4.74 -14.56 -13.87
CA ASN A 222 5.56 -13.84 -12.92
C ASN A 222 6.91 -13.47 -13.54
N ILE A 223 7.43 -12.32 -13.14
CA ILE A 223 8.77 -11.86 -13.50
C ILE A 223 9.57 -11.55 -12.23
N ASP A 224 10.90 -11.68 -12.30
CA ASP A 224 11.83 -11.24 -11.25
C ASP A 224 12.83 -10.28 -11.89
N GLN A 225 12.41 -9.02 -12.06
CA GLN A 225 13.22 -7.96 -12.66
C GLN A 225 13.27 -6.75 -11.74
N ASP A 226 14.24 -5.87 -11.98
CA ASP A 226 14.19 -4.51 -11.45
C ASP A 226 12.95 -3.82 -12.05
N PRO A 227 12.02 -3.29 -11.23
CA PRO A 227 10.85 -2.56 -11.75
C PRO A 227 11.21 -1.31 -12.56
N LEU A 228 12.43 -0.77 -12.42
CA LEU A 228 12.88 0.46 -13.09
C LEU A 228 11.95 1.64 -12.81
N PHE A 229 11.79 1.97 -11.53
CA PHE A 229 11.07 3.16 -11.07
C PHE A 229 11.76 4.47 -11.49
N VAL A 230 10.98 5.53 -11.69
CA VAL A 230 11.48 6.85 -12.16
C VAL A 230 12.40 7.52 -11.14
N ASP A 231 11.96 7.72 -9.91
CA ASP A 231 12.77 8.33 -8.85
C ASP A 231 12.30 7.91 -7.44
N PRO A 232 12.61 6.67 -7.02
CA PRO A 232 12.18 6.16 -5.71
C PRO A 232 12.76 6.97 -4.54
N GLY A 233 13.89 7.66 -4.75
CA GLY A 233 14.49 8.53 -3.73
C GLY A 233 13.66 9.78 -3.41
N LEU A 234 12.74 10.14 -4.29
CA LEU A 234 11.75 11.21 -4.09
C LEU A 234 10.32 10.67 -3.91
N GLY A 235 10.14 9.36 -3.77
CA GLY A 235 8.84 8.70 -3.67
C GLY A 235 8.09 8.52 -4.99
N ASP A 236 8.75 8.71 -6.14
CA ASP A 236 8.16 8.45 -7.45
C ASP A 236 8.42 7.00 -7.87
N TYR A 237 7.41 6.16 -7.59
CA TYR A 237 7.38 4.74 -7.93
C TYR A 237 6.60 4.46 -9.22
N SER A 238 6.41 5.45 -10.09
CA SER A 238 5.95 5.20 -11.45
C SER A 238 7.03 4.47 -12.27
N LEU A 239 6.60 3.71 -13.28
CA LEU A 239 7.50 2.93 -14.12
C LEU A 239 8.18 3.82 -15.17
N THR A 240 9.46 3.59 -15.42
CA THR A 240 10.10 4.13 -16.62
C THR A 240 9.66 3.35 -17.86
N SER A 241 9.79 3.97 -19.04
CA SER A 241 9.43 3.36 -20.33
C SER A 241 10.20 2.08 -20.70
N MET A 242 11.19 1.69 -19.90
CA MET A 242 12.03 0.51 -20.12
C MET A 242 11.65 -0.66 -19.21
N SER A 243 10.67 -0.46 -18.32
CA SER A 243 10.23 -1.49 -17.38
C SER A 243 9.56 -2.65 -18.11
N GLU A 244 9.92 -3.87 -17.72
CA GLU A 244 9.22 -5.09 -18.16
C GLU A 244 7.90 -5.30 -17.40
N CYS A 245 7.60 -4.48 -16.38
CA CYS A 245 6.31 -4.50 -15.71
C CYS A 245 5.17 -3.90 -16.55
N ILE A 246 5.51 -3.13 -17.59
CA ILE A 246 4.53 -2.51 -18.49
C ILE A 246 3.86 -3.58 -19.35
N ASP A 247 2.55 -3.49 -19.54
CA ASP A 247 1.72 -4.33 -20.39
C ASP A 247 1.80 -5.84 -20.05
N SER A 248 2.22 -6.18 -18.83
CA SER A 248 2.58 -7.55 -18.43
C SER A 248 1.67 -8.16 -17.37
N GLY A 249 0.72 -7.38 -16.84
CA GLY A 249 -0.39 -7.87 -16.04
C GLY A 249 -1.45 -8.61 -16.86
N THR A 250 -2.56 -8.96 -16.21
CA THR A 250 -3.75 -9.58 -16.80
C THR A 250 -5.00 -8.75 -16.52
N ASP A 251 -5.89 -8.67 -17.51
CA ASP A 251 -7.21 -8.04 -17.39
C ASP A 251 -8.32 -9.04 -16.99
N TYR A 252 -8.01 -10.34 -16.95
CA TYR A 252 -8.93 -11.39 -16.52
C TYR A 252 -8.21 -12.47 -15.71
N TYR A 253 -8.77 -12.83 -14.56
CA TYR A 253 -8.27 -13.94 -13.75
C TYR A 253 -9.40 -14.58 -12.94
N GLU A 254 -9.43 -15.92 -12.88
CA GLU A 254 -10.51 -16.70 -12.26
C GLU A 254 -9.94 -17.81 -11.39
N ILE A 255 -10.42 -17.92 -10.15
CA ILE A 255 -10.06 -19.00 -9.21
C ILE A 255 -11.32 -19.77 -8.87
N ASN A 256 -11.33 -21.08 -9.10
CA ASN A 256 -12.43 -21.98 -8.71
C ASN A 256 -13.84 -21.60 -9.22
N GLY A 257 -13.95 -20.80 -10.28
CA GLY A 257 -15.22 -20.31 -10.81
C GLY A 257 -15.55 -18.86 -10.45
N ASP A 258 -14.78 -18.25 -9.55
CA ASP A 258 -14.94 -16.88 -9.10
C ASP A 258 -13.97 -15.96 -9.85
N ILE A 259 -14.52 -14.92 -10.49
CA ILE A 259 -13.73 -13.91 -11.19
C ILE A 259 -13.08 -13.01 -10.15
N ILE A 260 -11.75 -13.06 -10.08
CA ILE A 260 -10.93 -12.26 -9.17
C ILE A 260 -10.53 -10.94 -9.84
N ILE A 261 -10.18 -11.00 -11.13
CA ILE A 261 -9.85 -9.84 -11.95
C ILE A 261 -10.77 -9.80 -13.16
N GLY A 262 -11.39 -8.65 -13.40
CA GLY A 262 -12.21 -8.37 -14.57
C GLY A 262 -12.13 -6.89 -14.92
N ILE A 263 -11.05 -6.51 -15.59
CA ILE A 263 -10.71 -5.13 -15.92
C ILE A 263 -11.12 -4.87 -17.37
N GLU A 264 -11.84 -3.78 -17.63
CA GLU A 264 -12.22 -3.41 -19.00
C GLU A 264 -11.04 -2.73 -19.72
N PRO A 265 -10.89 -2.88 -21.06
CA PRO A 265 -9.80 -2.24 -21.83
C PRO A 265 -9.72 -0.71 -21.77
N ILE A 266 -10.68 -0.04 -21.14
CA ILE A 266 -10.68 1.42 -20.92
C ILE A 266 -9.96 1.80 -19.61
N GLU A 267 -9.66 0.84 -18.75
CA GLU A 267 -9.10 1.05 -17.42
C GLU A 267 -7.58 0.94 -17.36
N TYR A 268 -6.93 0.47 -18.44
CA TYR A 268 -5.48 0.39 -18.59
C TYR A 268 -5.01 1.04 -19.89
N ASN A 269 -3.71 1.35 -19.96
CA ASN A 269 -3.06 1.82 -21.17
C ASN A 269 -2.32 0.66 -21.86
N GLY A 270 -2.12 0.76 -23.18
CA GLY A 270 -1.33 -0.23 -23.91
C GLY A 270 -2.13 -1.48 -24.32
N VAL A 271 -1.50 -2.65 -24.21
CA VAL A 271 -2.02 -3.95 -24.64
C VAL A 271 -2.47 -4.84 -23.48
N GLY A 272 -2.19 -4.46 -22.24
CA GLY A 272 -2.67 -5.10 -21.01
C GLY A 272 -2.40 -4.21 -19.80
N PRO A 273 -2.95 -4.52 -18.62
CA PRO A 273 -2.64 -3.77 -17.42
C PRO A 273 -1.16 -3.86 -17.05
N ASP A 274 -0.63 -2.80 -16.46
CA ASP A 274 0.72 -2.79 -15.91
C ASP A 274 0.75 -3.48 -14.55
N MET A 275 1.89 -4.12 -14.23
CA MET A 275 2.11 -4.56 -12.86
C MET A 275 2.38 -3.36 -11.96
N GLY A 276 1.75 -3.31 -10.79
CA GLY A 276 2.00 -2.33 -9.74
C GLY A 276 0.89 -1.30 -9.56
N ALA A 277 1.14 -0.32 -8.68
CA ALA A 277 0.16 0.68 -8.25
C ALA A 277 -0.22 1.73 -9.30
N TYR A 278 0.62 1.90 -10.33
CA TYR A 278 0.49 2.98 -11.31
C TYR A 278 0.59 2.44 -12.73
N GLU A 279 -0.41 2.77 -13.54
CA GLU A 279 -0.38 2.60 -14.99
C GLU A 279 0.58 3.60 -15.62
N TYR A 280 1.39 3.13 -16.55
CA TYR A 280 2.28 3.91 -17.39
C TYR A 280 1.46 4.61 -18.47
N ASP A 281 1.44 5.94 -18.43
CA ASP A 281 0.62 6.77 -19.33
C ASP A 281 1.30 7.08 -20.68
N GLY A 282 2.53 6.60 -20.91
CA GLY A 282 3.27 6.85 -22.14
C GLY A 282 3.78 8.28 -22.31
N ILE A 283 3.51 9.19 -21.36
CA ILE A 283 3.96 10.58 -21.43
C ILE A 283 5.32 10.68 -20.76
N SER A 284 6.37 10.36 -21.50
CA SER A 284 7.72 10.76 -21.10
C SER A 284 7.76 12.29 -20.94
N LEU A 285 8.24 12.76 -19.78
CA LEU A 285 8.60 14.17 -19.55
C LEU A 285 9.59 14.72 -20.59
N ASP A 286 10.26 13.85 -21.38
CA ASP A 286 11.06 14.28 -22.53
C ASP A 286 10.21 14.97 -23.61
N PHE A 287 8.92 14.64 -23.74
CA PHE A 287 8.02 15.36 -24.66
C PHE A 287 7.71 16.77 -24.17
N ILE A 288 7.56 16.97 -22.86
CA ILE A 288 7.36 18.31 -22.28
C ILE A 288 8.66 19.12 -22.39
N THR A 289 9.81 18.49 -22.16
CA THR A 289 11.11 19.15 -22.29
C THR A 289 11.43 19.51 -23.75
N ALA A 290 11.02 18.67 -24.72
CA ALA A 290 11.13 18.98 -26.15
C ALA A 290 10.18 20.09 -26.59
N ILE A 291 8.97 20.17 -26.03
CA ILE A 291 8.03 21.28 -26.28
C ILE A 291 8.58 22.59 -25.70
N ILE A 292 9.05 22.58 -24.45
CA ILE A 292 9.66 23.76 -23.80
C ILE A 292 10.96 24.18 -24.48
N ALA A 293 11.79 23.24 -24.94
CA ALA A 293 13.02 23.55 -25.68
C ALA A 293 12.74 24.03 -27.13
N SER A 294 11.59 23.67 -27.70
CA SER A 294 11.15 24.18 -29.01
C SER A 294 10.49 25.56 -28.94
N ASP A 295 9.91 25.92 -27.79
CA ASP A 295 9.33 27.24 -27.53
C ASP A 295 10.40 28.30 -27.16
N ASP A 296 11.63 27.91 -26.80
CA ASP A 296 12.73 28.84 -26.50
C ASP A 296 13.52 29.30 -27.76
N LEU A 297 13.01 28.99 -28.96
CA LEU A 297 13.52 29.50 -30.24
C LEU A 297 12.43 30.19 -31.07
N GLY A 298 11.70 31.13 -30.50
CA GLY A 298 10.91 32.06 -31.31
C GLY A 298 9.88 32.88 -30.55
N SER A 299 10.11 34.19 -30.49
CA SER A 299 9.19 35.21 -30.01
C SER A 299 7.76 35.10 -30.61
N ASP A 300 6.76 34.74 -29.80
CA ASP A 300 5.55 35.52 -29.47
C ASP A 300 4.60 34.73 -28.56
N PRO A 301 3.88 35.36 -27.60
CA PRO A 301 3.01 34.64 -26.67
C PRO A 301 1.68 34.27 -27.33
N PHE A 302 1.47 32.98 -27.61
CA PHE A 302 0.14 32.46 -27.91
C PHE A 302 -0.65 32.25 -26.62
N VAL A 303 -1.65 33.10 -26.42
CA VAL A 303 -2.69 32.96 -25.40
C VAL A 303 -3.57 31.76 -25.76
N PHE A 304 -3.59 30.71 -24.94
CA PHE A 304 -4.68 29.73 -24.94
C PHE A 304 -5.76 30.15 -23.95
N THR A 305 -6.95 30.44 -24.48
CA THR A 305 -8.17 30.63 -23.69
C THR A 305 -8.83 29.26 -23.58
N ILE A 306 -8.97 28.71 -22.37
CA ILE A 306 -9.81 27.53 -22.14
C ILE A 306 -11.23 28.04 -21.89
N GLY A 307 -12.12 27.78 -22.85
CA GLY A 307 -13.56 27.98 -22.72
C GLY A 307 -14.21 26.73 -22.11
N THR A 308 -15.22 27.00 -21.28
CA THR A 308 -16.10 26.09 -20.53
C THR A 308 -16.53 24.82 -21.25
#